data_AF-A0A5B0MQR4-F1
#
_entry.id   AF-A0A5B0MQR4-F1
#
_cell.length_a   1.000
_cell.length_b   1.000
_cell.length_c   1.000
_cell.angle_alpha   90.00
_cell.angle_beta   90.00
_cell.angle_gamma   90.00
#
_symmetry.space_group_name_H-M   'P 1'
#
loop_
_entity.id
_entity.type
_entity.pdbx_description
1 polymer ?
#
loop_
_entity_poly.entity_id
_entity_poly.type
_entity_poly.pdbx_seq_one_letter_code
_entity_poly.pdbx_strand_id
1 'polypeptide(L)'
;MALSTDLTPTNSLIEQSISRKEKLNELRKRKLNTQAAEDQSNNNSNESQETNNKAKKREFKFRNYDPTIQGPKRHDPSEHSKETVEETVKDLMEKVKQNDEAIRSSELDLTKIQPKKPNWDLKRDLTKKLSKLEPITQAAFATLIRRRMQAEGTTLTDEGTAALVKEMNTDRNPVGEQSDDSMSDGEN
;
A
#
# COMPACT_ATOMS: atom_id res chain seq x y z
N MET A 1 17.79 16.10 -53.27
CA MET A 1 17.05 17.10 -52.49
C MET A 1 15.67 16.54 -52.16
N ALA A 2 15.34 16.54 -50.87
CA ALA A 2 14.04 16.37 -50.21
C ALA A 2 13.16 15.13 -50.52
N LEU A 3 13.06 14.25 -49.51
CA LEU A 3 11.93 13.33 -49.26
C LEU A 3 10.75 14.12 -48.68
N SER A 4 9.51 13.80 -49.08
CA SER A 4 8.29 14.23 -48.37
C SER A 4 7.42 13.01 -48.08
N THR A 5 7.31 12.66 -46.80
CA THR A 5 6.42 11.61 -46.28
C THR A 5 5.37 12.26 -45.39
N ASP A 6 4.14 12.37 -45.87
CA ASP A 6 3.01 12.84 -45.05
C ASP A 6 2.48 11.67 -44.20
N LEU A 7 2.86 11.67 -42.91
CA LEU A 7 2.16 10.94 -41.85
C LEU A 7 1.97 11.89 -40.65
N THR A 8 0.76 12.42 -40.50
CA THR A 8 0.34 13.15 -39.28
C THR A 8 -0.82 12.41 -38.60
N PRO A 9 -0.56 11.53 -37.61
CA PRO A 9 -1.60 10.84 -36.84
C PRO A 9 -2.08 11.65 -35.61
N THR A 10 -1.88 12.97 -35.57
CA THR A 10 -2.19 13.81 -34.39
C THR A 10 -3.57 14.50 -34.47
N ASN A 11 -4.09 14.79 -35.66
CA ASN A 11 -5.42 15.40 -35.81
C ASN A 11 -6.58 14.42 -35.50
N SER A 12 -6.44 13.14 -35.89
CA SER A 12 -7.51 12.16 -35.70
C SER A 12 -7.78 11.83 -34.22
N LEU A 13 -6.73 11.76 -33.39
CA LEU A 13 -6.89 11.46 -31.96
C LEU A 13 -7.54 12.63 -31.20
N ILE A 14 -7.19 13.87 -31.57
CA ILE A 14 -7.77 15.08 -31.01
C ILE A 14 -9.25 15.19 -31.41
N GLU A 15 -9.58 14.94 -32.68
CA GLU A 15 -10.95 14.93 -33.18
C GLU A 15 -11.80 13.86 -32.48
N GLN A 16 -11.30 12.64 -32.32
CA GLN A 16 -11.98 11.58 -31.55
C GLN A 16 -12.21 11.98 -30.08
N SER A 17 -11.26 12.69 -29.47
CA SER A 17 -11.41 13.18 -28.09
C SER A 17 -12.51 14.25 -27.96
N ILE A 18 -12.62 15.14 -28.94
CA ILE A 18 -13.63 16.19 -29.01
C ILE A 18 -15.01 15.56 -29.23
N SER A 19 -15.17 14.67 -30.21
CA SER A 19 -16.44 13.98 -30.46
C SER A 19 -16.90 13.14 -29.26
N ARG A 20 -15.97 12.49 -28.54
CA ARG A 20 -16.29 11.78 -27.29
C ARG A 20 -16.77 12.74 -26.20
N LYS A 21 -16.11 13.88 -26.04
CA LYS A 21 -16.47 14.91 -25.05
C LYS A 21 -17.86 15.48 -25.32
N GLU A 22 -18.20 15.76 -26.57
CA GLU A 22 -19.51 16.26 -26.99
C GLU A 22 -20.62 15.23 -26.70
N LYS A 23 -20.43 13.98 -27.12
CA LYS A 23 -21.37 12.88 -26.84
C LYS A 23 -21.62 12.67 -25.34
N LEU A 24 -20.57 12.77 -24.52
CA LEU A 24 -20.72 12.67 -23.06
C LEU A 24 -21.50 13.85 -22.47
N ASN A 25 -21.34 15.05 -23.01
CA ASN A 25 -22.10 16.22 -22.57
C ASN A 25 -23.58 16.12 -22.94
N GLU A 26 -23.92 15.59 -24.12
CA GLU A 26 -25.31 15.30 -24.49
C GLU A 26 -25.96 14.27 -23.54
N LEU A 27 -25.23 13.20 -23.20
CA LEU A 27 -25.69 12.20 -22.23
C LEU A 27 -25.91 12.80 -20.83
N ARG A 28 -25.03 13.70 -20.38
CA ARG A 28 -25.19 14.42 -19.12
C ARG A 28 -26.41 15.35 -19.13
N LYS A 29 -26.59 16.13 -20.20
CA LYS A 29 -27.77 16.99 -20.39
C LYS A 29 -29.07 16.18 -20.36
N ARG A 30 -29.10 15.01 -21.01
CA ARG A 30 -30.25 14.11 -20.98
C ARG A 30 -30.53 13.58 -19.58
N LYS A 31 -29.51 13.15 -18.83
CA LYS A 31 -29.65 12.69 -17.44
C LYS A 31 -30.19 13.77 -16.50
N LEU A 32 -29.69 15.00 -16.63
CA LEU A 32 -30.17 16.15 -15.85
C LEU A 32 -31.65 16.43 -16.13
N ASN A 33 -32.07 16.37 -17.39
CA ASN A 33 -33.48 16.61 -17.75
C ASN A 33 -34.40 15.49 -17.28
N THR A 34 -33.94 14.22 -17.27
CA THR A 34 -34.72 13.10 -16.71
C THR A 34 -34.83 13.18 -15.19
N GLN A 35 -33.76 13.59 -14.49
CA GLN A 35 -33.80 13.79 -13.04
C GLN A 35 -34.73 14.95 -12.64
N ALA A 36 -34.70 16.06 -13.39
CA ALA A 36 -35.62 17.18 -13.17
C ALA A 36 -37.10 16.82 -13.43
N ALA A 37 -37.38 15.86 -14.31
CA ALA A 37 -38.73 15.36 -14.57
C ALA A 37 -39.23 14.38 -13.48
N GLU A 38 -38.33 13.56 -12.91
CA GLU A 38 -38.66 12.66 -11.79
C GLU A 38 -38.97 13.41 -10.49
N ASP A 39 -38.30 14.54 -10.24
CA ASP A 39 -38.52 15.36 -9.04
C ASP A 39 -39.84 16.17 -9.07
N GLN A 40 -40.39 16.46 -10.25
CA GLN A 40 -41.65 17.20 -10.43
C GLN A 40 -42.90 16.29 -10.35
N SER A 41 -42.76 14.97 -10.55
CA SER A 41 -43.90 14.03 -10.49
C SER A 41 -44.32 13.64 -9.06
N ASN A 42 -43.53 13.96 -8.04
CA ASN A 42 -43.80 13.55 -6.65
C ASN A 42 -44.41 14.66 -5.76
N ASN A 43 -44.74 15.83 -6.32
CA ASN A 43 -45.17 17.01 -5.54
C ASN A 43 -46.59 17.51 -5.83
N ASN A 44 -47.46 16.74 -6.52
CA ASN A 44 -48.84 17.13 -6.79
C ASN A 44 -49.87 16.14 -6.22
N SER A 45 -50.13 16.24 -4.92
CA SER A 45 -51.38 15.80 -4.28
C SER A 45 -51.76 16.72 -3.11
N ASN A 46 -52.18 17.94 -3.45
CA ASN A 46 -53.07 18.82 -2.67
C ASN A 46 -54.52 18.30 -2.84
N GLU A 47 -55.51 18.41 -1.94
CA GLU A 47 -55.74 19.20 -0.74
C GLU A 47 -57.09 18.74 -0.15
N SER A 48 -57.21 18.59 1.18
CA SER A 48 -58.51 18.62 1.89
C SER A 48 -58.32 18.85 3.40
N GLN A 49 -58.68 20.07 3.79
CA GLN A 49 -59.25 20.50 5.07
C GLN A 49 -58.35 20.67 6.31
N GLU A 50 -58.42 21.92 6.78
CA GLU A 50 -58.04 22.43 8.08
C GLU A 50 -58.53 21.52 9.23
N THR A 51 -57.60 20.94 9.98
CA THR A 51 -57.75 20.81 11.43
C THR A 51 -56.38 21.00 12.10
N ASN A 52 -56.34 21.86 13.10
CA ASN A 52 -55.23 22.06 14.01
C ASN A 52 -54.82 20.74 14.69
N ASN A 53 -53.88 19.99 14.10
CA ASN A 53 -53.01 19.06 14.82
C ASN A 53 -51.88 18.63 13.87
N LYS A 54 -50.86 19.49 13.82
CA LYS A 54 -49.54 19.23 13.20
C LYS A 54 -49.08 17.84 13.64
N ALA A 55 -49.19 16.88 12.73
CA ALA A 55 -48.88 15.49 12.96
C ALA A 55 -47.48 15.39 13.58
N LYS A 56 -47.43 15.02 14.87
CA LYS A 56 -46.19 14.52 15.47
C LYS A 56 -45.84 13.27 14.67
N LYS A 57 -44.98 13.45 13.66
CA LYS A 57 -44.34 12.38 12.90
C LYS A 57 -43.87 11.37 13.93
N ARG A 58 -44.43 10.16 13.92
CA ARG A 58 -44.12 9.15 14.93
C ARG A 58 -42.62 8.90 14.86
N GLU A 59 -41.87 9.41 15.83
CA GLU A 59 -40.42 9.24 15.87
C GLU A 59 -40.14 7.75 16.00
N PHE A 60 -39.49 7.18 14.98
CA PHE A 60 -39.08 5.79 14.99
C PHE A 60 -37.98 5.63 16.04
N LYS A 61 -38.33 5.09 17.21
CA LYS A 61 -37.40 4.86 18.30
C LYS A 61 -36.78 3.47 18.14
N PHE A 62 -35.49 3.45 17.82
CA PHE A 62 -34.71 2.23 17.87
C PHE A 62 -34.57 1.77 19.34
N ARG A 63 -34.78 0.48 19.59
CA ARG A 63 -34.67 -0.09 20.95
C ARG A 63 -33.20 -0.12 21.41
N ASN A 64 -32.34 -0.70 20.56
CA ASN A 64 -30.93 -0.97 20.88
C ASN A 64 -29.94 -0.26 19.96
N TYR A 65 -30.37 0.63 19.07
CA TYR A 65 -29.49 1.35 18.15
C TYR A 65 -29.63 2.85 18.40
N ASP A 66 -28.53 3.58 18.41
CA ASP A 66 -28.53 5.03 18.50
C ASP A 66 -28.13 5.62 17.14
N PRO A 67 -29.06 6.32 16.44
CA PRO A 67 -28.78 6.87 15.11
C PRO A 67 -27.74 7.98 15.12
N THR A 68 -27.43 8.58 16.28
CA THR A 68 -26.40 9.62 16.39
C THR A 68 -24.99 9.04 16.40
N ILE A 69 -24.84 7.89 17.06
CA ILE A 69 -23.60 7.14 17.28
C ILE A 69 -23.37 6.09 16.18
N GLN A 70 -24.38 5.86 15.33
CA GLN A 70 -24.43 4.77 14.35
C GLN A 70 -24.04 3.40 14.95
N GLY A 71 -24.47 3.15 16.18
CA GLY A 71 -24.02 1.99 16.94
C GLY A 71 -25.01 1.53 18.00
N PRO A 72 -24.66 0.51 18.80
CA PRO A 72 -25.51 0.02 19.88
C PRO A 72 -25.80 1.11 20.92
N LYS A 73 -27.07 1.23 21.32
CA LYS A 73 -27.53 2.15 22.37
C LYS A 73 -26.94 1.71 23.72
N ARG A 74 -25.99 2.49 24.23
CA ARG A 74 -25.35 2.27 25.54
C ARG A 74 -26.00 3.16 26.61
N HIS A 75 -25.87 2.75 27.87
CA HIS A 75 -26.41 3.49 29.02
C HIS A 75 -25.65 4.81 29.26
N ASP A 76 -24.36 4.83 28.96
CA ASP A 76 -23.48 5.98 29.24
C ASP A 76 -23.03 6.67 27.92
N PRO A 77 -23.59 7.85 27.59
CA PRO A 77 -23.30 8.54 26.33
C PRO A 77 -21.88 9.15 26.27
N SER A 78 -21.17 9.23 27.39
CA SER A 78 -19.81 9.81 27.45
C SER A 78 -18.71 8.89 26.91
N GLU A 79 -18.96 7.59 26.81
CA GLU A 79 -17.97 6.58 26.42
C GLU A 79 -17.76 6.52 24.89
N HIS A 80 -18.57 7.27 24.13
CA HIS A 80 -18.45 7.39 22.68
C HIS A 80 -17.36 8.39 22.24
N SER A 81 -16.71 9.06 23.20
CA SER A 81 -15.54 9.87 22.94
C SER A 81 -14.30 9.08 23.34
N LYS A 82 -13.50 8.68 22.35
CA LYS A 82 -12.03 8.52 22.35
C LYS A 82 -11.66 7.45 21.33
N GLU A 83 -11.34 7.90 20.13
CA GLU A 83 -10.44 7.24 19.18
C GLU A 83 -10.60 5.72 19.06
N THR A 84 -11.44 5.28 18.13
CA THR A 84 -11.51 3.85 17.81
C THR A 84 -10.17 3.41 17.21
N VAL A 85 -9.72 2.18 17.48
CA VAL A 85 -8.48 1.62 16.88
C VAL A 85 -8.50 1.73 15.35
N GLU A 86 -9.68 1.61 14.74
CA GLU A 86 -9.87 1.78 13.30
C GLU A 86 -9.54 3.21 12.84
N GLU A 87 -9.91 4.24 13.61
CA GLU A 87 -9.63 5.64 13.30
C GLU A 87 -8.13 5.94 13.49
N THR A 88 -7.51 5.43 14.55
CA THR A 88 -6.06 5.63 14.78
C THR A 88 -5.21 4.93 13.72
N VAL A 89 -5.63 3.74 13.27
CA VAL A 89 -4.99 3.01 12.17
C VAL A 89 -5.20 3.73 10.85
N LYS A 90 -6.39 4.29 10.61
CA LYS A 90 -6.67 5.07 9.39
C LYS A 90 -5.79 6.31 9.30
N ASP A 91 -5.66 7.05 10.40
CA ASP A 91 -4.77 8.21 10.47
C ASP A 91 -3.30 7.82 10.28
N LEU A 92 -2.87 6.68 10.82
CA LEU A 92 -1.52 6.17 10.61
C LEU A 92 -1.29 5.75 9.15
N MET A 93 -2.25 5.06 8.52
CA MET A 93 -2.20 4.70 7.10
C MET A 93 -2.12 5.95 6.21
N GLU A 94 -2.89 6.98 6.53
CA GLU A 94 -2.86 8.25 5.80
C GLU A 94 -1.51 8.95 5.96
N LYS A 95 -0.95 8.99 7.17
CA LYS A 95 0.40 9.51 7.42
C LYS A 95 1.50 8.74 6.68
N VAL A 96 1.40 7.40 6.62
CA VAL A 96 2.36 6.57 5.86
C VAL A 96 2.25 6.88 4.38
N LYS A 97 1.03 6.96 3.84
CA LYS A 97 0.79 7.29 2.44
C LYS A 97 1.33 8.69 2.08
N GLN A 98 1.08 9.68 2.93
CA GLN A 98 1.59 11.04 2.74
C GLN A 98 3.13 11.08 2.78
N ASN A 99 3.77 10.33 3.69
CA ASN A 99 5.23 10.21 3.72
C ASN A 99 5.78 9.53 2.44
N ASP A 100 5.17 8.43 2.00
CA ASP A 100 5.57 7.75 0.77
C ASP A 100 5.40 8.65 -0.47
N GLU A 101 4.32 9.43 -0.53
CA GLU A 101 4.09 10.43 -1.58
C GLU A 101 5.10 11.57 -1.49
N ALA A 102 5.46 12.03 -0.30
CA ALA A 102 6.50 13.04 -0.08
C ALA A 102 7.89 12.53 -0.52
N ILE A 103 8.23 11.27 -0.21
CA ILE A 103 9.50 10.63 -0.64
C ILE A 103 9.51 10.43 -2.16
N ARG A 104 8.38 10.06 -2.77
CA ARG A 104 8.28 9.88 -4.23
C ARG A 104 8.30 11.22 -4.98
N SER A 105 7.75 12.27 -4.39
CA SER A 105 7.69 13.62 -4.97
C SER A 105 8.92 14.46 -4.67
N SER A 106 9.70 14.12 -3.65
CA SER A 106 11.05 14.65 -3.51
C SER A 106 11.84 14.23 -4.74
N GLU A 107 12.29 15.22 -5.51
CA GLU A 107 13.15 15.04 -6.66
C GLU A 107 14.25 14.05 -6.28
N LEU A 108 14.44 13.01 -7.10
CA LEU A 108 15.49 12.02 -6.87
C LEU A 108 16.81 12.77 -6.72
N ASP A 109 17.34 12.78 -5.50
CA ASP A 109 18.59 13.46 -5.19
C ASP A 109 19.74 12.70 -5.85
N LEU A 110 20.06 13.09 -7.09
CA LEU A 110 21.09 12.51 -7.94
C LEU A 110 22.48 12.53 -7.28
N THR A 111 22.67 13.37 -6.26
CA THR A 111 23.93 13.45 -5.51
C THR A 111 24.09 12.29 -4.51
N LYS A 112 22.98 11.76 -3.98
CA LYS A 112 22.97 10.58 -3.11
C LYS A 112 23.10 9.28 -3.90
N ILE A 113 22.73 9.29 -5.18
CA ILE A 113 22.94 8.15 -6.08
C ILE A 113 24.39 8.15 -6.56
N GLN A 114 25.28 7.61 -5.73
CA GLN A 114 26.66 7.35 -6.13
C GLN A 114 26.69 6.39 -7.34
N PRO A 115 27.66 6.53 -8.26
CA PRO A 115 27.88 5.56 -9.31
C PRO A 115 28.15 4.19 -8.69
N LYS A 116 27.22 3.24 -8.89
CA LYS A 116 27.37 1.88 -8.37
C LYS A 116 28.41 1.11 -9.20
N LYS A 117 29.03 0.10 -8.57
CA LYS A 117 29.96 -0.83 -9.23
C LYS A 117 29.25 -1.53 -10.42
N PRO A 118 29.95 -1.84 -11.52
CA PRO A 118 29.34 -2.50 -12.69
C PRO A 118 28.67 -3.85 -12.33
N ASN A 119 29.20 -4.56 -11.33
CA ASN A 119 28.69 -5.85 -10.88
C ASN A 119 27.63 -5.75 -9.76
N TRP A 120 27.13 -4.56 -9.43
CA TRP A 120 26.21 -4.39 -8.31
C TRP A 120 24.89 -5.16 -8.52
N ASP A 121 24.39 -5.15 -9.76
CA ASP A 121 23.15 -5.83 -10.13
C ASP A 121 23.35 -7.34 -10.11
N LEU A 122 24.50 -7.81 -10.60
CA LEU A 122 24.90 -9.21 -10.50
C LEU A 122 24.97 -9.67 -9.04
N LYS A 123 25.55 -8.86 -8.14
CA LYS A 123 25.59 -9.17 -6.71
C LYS A 123 24.18 -9.26 -6.13
N ARG A 124 23.29 -8.31 -6.45
CA ARG A 124 21.90 -8.31 -5.98
C ARG A 124 21.11 -9.53 -6.43
N ASP A 125 21.21 -9.88 -7.72
CA ASP A 125 20.48 -11.02 -8.26
C ASP A 125 21.05 -12.36 -7.77
N LEU A 126 22.36 -12.41 -7.55
CA LEU A 126 23.05 -13.56 -6.99
C LEU A 126 22.73 -13.74 -5.50
N THR A 127 22.69 -12.67 -4.69
CA THR A 127 22.32 -12.77 -3.27
C THR A 127 20.90 -13.28 -3.10
N LYS A 128 19.96 -12.87 -3.95
CA LYS A 128 18.58 -13.40 -3.92
C LYS A 128 18.48 -14.89 -4.23
N LYS A 129 19.38 -15.41 -5.08
CA LYS A 129 19.46 -16.86 -5.37
C LYS A 129 20.16 -17.61 -4.25
N LEU A 130 21.27 -17.07 -3.72
CA LEU A 130 22.03 -17.66 -2.63
C LEU A 130 21.25 -17.68 -1.32
N SER A 131 20.43 -16.68 -1.00
CA SER A 131 19.65 -16.64 0.24
C SER A 131 18.69 -17.80 0.40
N LYS A 132 18.20 -18.38 -0.71
CA LYS A 132 17.37 -19.59 -0.71
C LYS A 132 18.18 -20.86 -0.48
N LEU A 133 19.43 -20.86 -0.95
CA LEU A 133 20.31 -22.03 -0.93
C LEU A 133 21.13 -22.10 0.36
N GLU A 134 21.51 -20.96 0.93
CA GLU A 134 22.27 -20.83 2.17
C GLU A 134 21.72 -21.67 3.33
N PRO A 135 20.43 -21.63 3.70
CA PRO A 135 19.91 -22.44 4.80
C PRO A 135 20.01 -23.94 4.51
N ILE A 136 19.81 -24.35 3.26
CA ILE A 136 19.92 -25.75 2.84
C ILE A 136 21.39 -26.21 2.93
N THR A 137 22.33 -25.36 2.51
CA THR A 137 23.76 -25.66 2.60
C THR A 137 24.26 -25.72 4.05
N GLN A 138 23.80 -24.82 4.92
CA GLN A 138 24.13 -24.84 6.34
C GLN A 138 23.59 -26.11 7.02
N ALA A 139 22.36 -26.53 6.70
CA ALA A 139 21.80 -27.80 7.18
C ALA A 139 22.62 -29.01 6.66
N ALA A 140 23.01 -29.01 5.39
CA ALA A 140 23.87 -30.04 4.83
C ALA A 140 25.25 -30.08 5.52
N PHE A 141 25.87 -28.94 5.82
CA PHE A 141 27.11 -28.91 6.60
C PHE A 141 26.92 -29.42 8.01
N ALA A 142 25.86 -29.02 8.71
CA ALA A 142 25.56 -29.52 10.05
C ALA A 142 25.40 -31.06 10.07
N THR A 143 24.70 -31.63 9.08
CA THR A 143 24.56 -33.09 8.97
C THR A 143 25.88 -33.81 8.67
N LEU A 144 26.71 -33.26 7.78
CA LEU A 144 28.05 -33.78 7.48
C LEU A 144 28.97 -33.75 8.70
N ILE A 145 28.99 -32.63 9.42
CA ILE A 145 29.77 -32.47 10.66
C ILE A 145 29.30 -33.47 11.71
N ARG A 146 27.99 -33.59 11.94
CA ARG A 146 27.44 -34.56 12.88
C ARG A 146 27.85 -35.99 12.52
N ARG A 147 27.75 -36.39 11.26
CA ARG A 147 28.16 -37.72 10.79
C ARG A 147 29.66 -37.96 11.00
N ARG A 148 30.49 -36.96 10.70
CA ARG A 148 31.94 -37.05 10.89
C ARG A 148 32.31 -37.19 12.37
N MET A 149 31.73 -36.36 13.23
CA MET A 149 31.98 -36.39 14.68
C MET A 149 31.55 -37.71 15.31
N GLN A 150 30.43 -38.29 14.87
CA GLN A 150 30.02 -39.63 15.30
C GLN A 150 31.02 -40.72 14.90
N ALA A 151 31.61 -40.63 13.70
CA ALA A 151 32.66 -41.56 13.27
C ALA A 151 33.97 -41.40 14.06
N GLU A 152 34.27 -40.19 14.54
CA GLU A 152 35.42 -39.87 15.39
C GLU A 152 35.15 -40.11 16.89
N GLY A 153 33.94 -40.56 17.26
CA GLY A 153 33.56 -40.91 18.64
C GLY A 153 33.22 -39.71 19.55
N THR A 154 33.12 -38.51 18.99
CA THR A 154 32.83 -37.27 19.73
C THR A 154 31.39 -36.83 19.50
N THR A 155 30.64 -36.53 20.56
CA THR A 155 29.29 -35.96 20.43
C THR A 155 29.31 -34.45 20.66
N LEU A 156 29.16 -33.67 19.58
CA LEU A 156 28.99 -32.22 19.66
C LEU A 156 27.52 -31.87 19.94
N THR A 157 27.31 -30.85 20.77
CA THR A 157 26.00 -30.24 20.99
C THR A 157 25.57 -29.46 19.74
N ASP A 158 24.26 -29.26 19.57
CA ASP A 158 23.70 -28.56 18.40
C ASP A 158 24.27 -27.13 18.26
N GLU A 159 24.47 -26.44 19.38
CA GLU A 159 25.11 -25.13 19.44
C GLU A 159 26.58 -25.17 19.00
N GLY A 160 27.32 -26.21 19.39
CA GLY A 160 28.71 -26.42 18.95
C GLY A 160 28.81 -26.71 17.46
N THR A 161 27.86 -27.47 16.89
CA THR A 161 27.81 -27.69 15.45
C THR A 161 27.47 -26.42 14.67
N ALA A 162 26.56 -25.58 15.18
CA ALA A 162 26.21 -24.31 14.55
C ALA A 162 27.36 -23.29 14.58
N ALA A 163 28.10 -23.21 15.69
CA ALA A 163 29.29 -22.35 15.80
C ALA A 163 30.37 -22.75 14.79
N LEU A 164 30.65 -24.06 14.65
CA LEU A 164 31.63 -24.56 13.70
C LEU A 164 31.21 -24.31 12.23
N VAL A 165 29.92 -24.50 11.91
CA VAL A 165 29.39 -24.17 10.57
C VAL A 165 29.53 -22.68 10.27
N LYS A 166 29.32 -21.81 11.27
CA LYS A 166 29.45 -20.36 11.13
C LYS A 166 30.91 -19.95 10.85
N GLU A 167 31.87 -20.49 11.60
CA GLU A 167 33.30 -20.25 11.35
C GLU A 167 33.75 -20.75 9.97
N MET A 168 33.31 -21.95 9.56
CA MET A 168 33.61 -22.46 8.22
C MET A 168 33.02 -21.61 7.09
N ASN A 169 31.88 -20.96 7.33
CA ASN A 169 31.23 -20.09 6.36
C ASN A 169 31.92 -18.72 6.27
N THR A 170 32.45 -18.20 7.39
CA THR A 170 33.23 -16.95 7.41
C THR A 170 34.56 -17.09 6.69
N ASP A 171 35.23 -18.24 6.80
CA ASP A 171 36.51 -18.49 6.11
C ASP A 171 36.34 -18.66 4.59
N ARG A 172 35.19 -19.21 4.16
CA ARG A 172 34.86 -19.38 2.73
C ARG A 172 34.44 -18.09 2.05
N ASN A 173 33.85 -17.17 2.79
CA ASN A 173 33.51 -15.85 2.30
C ASN A 173 34.25 -14.78 3.13
N PRO A 174 35.56 -14.59 2.91
CA PRO A 174 36.39 -13.69 3.71
C PRO A 174 35.98 -12.22 3.56
N VAL A 175 35.16 -11.90 2.55
CA VAL A 175 34.50 -10.60 2.42
C VAL A 175 33.22 -10.64 3.25
N GLY A 176 33.37 -10.85 4.55
CA GLY A 176 32.39 -10.41 5.53
C GLY A 176 32.20 -8.91 5.30
N GLU A 177 31.00 -8.54 4.90
CA GLU A 177 30.61 -7.17 4.64
C GLU A 177 30.96 -6.30 5.86
N GLN A 178 32.06 -5.56 5.77
CA GLN A 178 32.07 -4.22 6.33
C GLN A 178 30.96 -3.49 5.58
N SER A 179 29.78 -3.42 6.20
CA SER A 179 28.81 -2.41 5.85
C SER A 179 29.55 -1.07 5.95
N ASP A 180 29.93 -0.51 4.80
CA ASP A 180 30.40 0.88 4.64
C ASP A 180 29.28 1.89 4.98
N ASP A 181 28.38 1.54 5.90
CA ASP A 181 27.31 2.37 6.45
C ASP A 181 27.77 3.11 7.71
N SER A 182 29.06 3.00 8.06
CA SER A 182 29.65 3.60 9.26
C SER A 182 30.48 4.86 8.99
N MET A 183 30.15 5.67 7.98
CA MET A 183 30.80 6.97 7.80
C MET A 183 29.80 8.12 7.71
N SER A 184 29.82 8.91 8.79
CA SER A 184 29.52 10.33 8.88
C SER A 184 28.08 10.73 9.19
N ASP A 185 27.71 10.64 10.48
CA ASP A 185 27.05 11.77 11.14
C ASP A 185 27.96 12.99 10.97
N GLY A 186 27.71 13.76 9.92
CA GLY A 186 28.34 15.04 9.65
C GLY A 186 27.24 16.08 9.55
N GLU A 187 27.06 16.83 10.63
CA GLU A 187 26.27 18.06 10.68
C GLU A 187 26.49 18.92 9.42
N ASN A 188 25.40 19.22 8.71
CA ASN A 188 25.04 20.57 8.26
C ASN A 188 23.63 20.60 7.67
#